data_AF-A0A212DFF2-F1
#
_entry.id   AF-A0A212DFF2-F1
#
_cell.length_a   1.000
_cell.length_b   1.000
_cell.length_c   1.000
_cell.angle_alpha   90.00
_cell.angle_beta   90.00
_cell.angle_gamma   90.00
#
_symmetry.space_group_name_H-M   'P 1'
#
loop_
_entity.id
_entity.type
_entity.pdbx_description
1 polymer ?
#
loop_
_entity_poly.entity_id
_entity_poly.type
_entity_poly.pdbx_seq_one_letter_code
_entity_poly.pdbx_strand_id
1 'polypeptide(L)'
;MLRSRELRFPPLAVVLKPNRLNPGMPIMLRSSNCVLTGKTPAEFAKLNECPLDPGGYFIVKGVEKVILIQEQLSKNRIIVEADRKGAALKYIGNKVRRQRMWGGGPKKTKIEEARELLASTILTHVPVKEFNFRAKCIYTAVMVRRVILAQGDNKVDDRDYYGNKRLELAGQLLSLLFEDLFKKFNSEMKKIADQVIPKQRAAQFDVVKHMRQDQITNGMVNAISTGPPETLQQ
;
A
#
# COMPACT_ATOMS: atom_id res chain seq x y z
N MET A 1 20.61 -29.30 -16.00
CA MET A 1 20.19 -28.67 -17.28
C MET A 1 18.80 -29.17 -17.67
N LEU A 2 17.73 -28.64 -17.08
CA LEU A 2 16.38 -28.82 -17.62
C LEU A 2 16.06 -27.54 -18.39
N ARG A 3 16.09 -27.69 -19.72
CA ARG A 3 16.02 -26.63 -20.71
C ARG A 3 14.73 -25.83 -20.58
N SER A 4 14.89 -24.52 -20.75
CA SER A 4 13.96 -23.62 -21.42
C SER A 4 13.16 -24.38 -22.48
N ARG A 5 11.93 -24.77 -22.15
CA ARG A 5 10.90 -25.13 -23.12
C ARG A 5 9.77 -24.16 -22.90
N GLU A 6 9.49 -23.41 -23.96
CA GLU A 6 8.41 -22.45 -24.07
C GLU A 6 7.14 -23.01 -23.44
N LEU A 7 6.84 -22.57 -22.23
CA LEU A 7 5.52 -22.72 -21.67
C LEU A 7 4.61 -21.85 -22.54
N ARG A 8 3.85 -22.51 -23.43
CA ARG A 8 2.68 -21.93 -24.08
C ARG A 8 1.60 -21.71 -23.01
N PHE A 9 1.90 -20.81 -22.07
CA PHE A 9 0.84 -20.12 -21.34
C PHE A 9 0.12 -19.25 -22.38
N PRO A 10 -1.22 -19.22 -22.41
CA PRO A 10 -1.90 -18.12 -23.08
C PRO A 10 -1.31 -16.81 -22.53
N PRO A 11 -1.14 -15.76 -23.36
CA PRO A 11 -0.35 -14.56 -23.06
C PRO A 11 -0.90 -13.66 -21.93
N LEU A 12 -1.78 -14.18 -21.08
CA LEU A 12 -2.29 -13.50 -19.91
C LEU A 12 -2.06 -14.40 -18.70
N ALA A 13 -1.16 -13.94 -17.83
CA ALA A 13 -0.83 -14.46 -16.52
C ALA A 13 -2.07 -14.55 -15.62
N VAL A 14 -2.89 -15.57 -15.83
CA VAL A 14 -4.12 -15.76 -15.07
C VAL A 14 -4.44 -17.26 -15.02
N VAL A 15 -3.77 -17.96 -14.11
CA VAL A 15 -4.12 -19.34 -13.74
C VAL A 15 -5.36 -19.29 -12.83
N LEU A 16 -6.46 -18.77 -13.36
CA LEU A 16 -7.72 -18.58 -12.64
C LEU A 16 -8.57 -19.85 -12.66
N LYS A 17 -9.36 -20.01 -11.59
CA LYS A 17 -10.57 -20.82 -11.69
C LYS A 17 -11.51 -20.20 -12.73
N PRO A 18 -12.06 -20.98 -13.68
CA PRO A 18 -13.03 -20.46 -14.64
C PRO A 18 -14.26 -19.88 -13.91
N ASN A 19 -14.88 -18.84 -14.49
CA ASN A 19 -16.09 -18.13 -13.99
C ASN A 19 -15.94 -17.09 -12.86
N ARG A 20 -14.82 -16.37 -12.75
CA ARG A 20 -14.78 -15.15 -11.92
C ARG A 20 -14.47 -13.91 -12.76
N LEU A 21 -15.44 -13.00 -12.86
CA LEU A 21 -15.30 -11.63 -13.37
C LEU A 21 -14.37 -10.83 -12.44
N ASN A 22 -13.07 -11.08 -12.52
CA ASN A 22 -12.08 -10.29 -11.81
C ASN A 22 -11.31 -9.43 -12.83
N PRO A 23 -11.13 -8.13 -12.57
CA PRO A 23 -10.34 -7.24 -13.41
C PRO A 23 -8.87 -7.69 -13.36
N GLY A 24 -8.43 -8.50 -14.33
CA GLY A 24 -7.04 -8.82 -14.67
C GLY A 24 -6.01 -8.99 -13.54
N MET A 25 -6.45 -9.33 -12.33
CA MET A 25 -5.61 -9.25 -11.14
C MET A 25 -4.56 -10.35 -11.19
N PRO A 26 -3.25 -10.04 -11.07
CA PRO A 26 -2.23 -11.07 -10.96
C PRO A 26 -2.49 -11.96 -9.74
N ILE A 27 -2.56 -13.27 -9.95
CA ILE A 27 -2.80 -14.25 -8.89
C ILE A 27 -1.51 -14.97 -8.57
N MET A 28 -1.20 -15.02 -7.27
CA MET A 28 -0.07 -15.78 -6.76
C MET A 28 -0.31 -17.28 -6.97
N LEU A 29 0.69 -17.98 -7.51
CA LEU A 29 0.63 -19.41 -7.75
C LEU A 29 0.39 -20.17 -6.45
N ARG A 30 -0.51 -21.16 -6.49
CA ARG A 30 -0.99 -21.95 -5.34
C ARG A 30 -1.76 -21.17 -4.26
N SER A 31 -2.17 -19.93 -4.52
CA SER A 31 -3.13 -19.23 -3.66
C SER A 31 -4.55 -19.80 -3.77
N SER A 32 -5.46 -19.47 -2.86
CA SER A 32 -6.85 -19.99 -2.82
C SER A 32 -7.65 -19.87 -4.14
N ASN A 33 -7.30 -18.89 -4.98
CA ASN A 33 -7.94 -18.62 -6.28
C ASN A 33 -7.17 -19.19 -7.48
N CYS A 34 -6.00 -19.81 -7.28
CA CYS A 34 -5.23 -20.48 -8.32
C CYS A 34 -5.88 -21.82 -8.71
N VAL A 35 -5.77 -22.22 -9.99
CA VAL A 35 -6.26 -23.52 -10.48
C VAL A 35 -5.56 -24.73 -9.82
N LEU A 36 -4.33 -24.53 -9.35
CA LEU A 36 -3.47 -25.58 -8.77
C LEU A 36 -3.85 -25.93 -7.33
N THR A 37 -4.70 -25.13 -6.70
CA THR A 37 -5.00 -25.27 -5.27
C THR A 37 -5.95 -26.43 -5.02
N GLY A 38 -5.54 -27.35 -4.14
CA GLY A 38 -6.31 -28.54 -3.78
C GLY A 38 -6.25 -29.66 -4.82
N LYS A 39 -5.30 -29.61 -5.76
CA LYS A 39 -5.12 -30.64 -6.79
C LYS A 39 -4.29 -31.80 -6.29
N THR A 40 -4.59 -33.00 -6.79
CA THR A 40 -3.83 -34.23 -6.53
C THR A 40 -2.60 -34.33 -7.44
N PRO A 41 -1.56 -35.09 -7.07
CA PRO A 41 -0.36 -35.28 -7.91
C PRO A 41 -0.67 -35.75 -9.34
N ALA A 42 -1.71 -36.58 -9.51
CA ALA A 42 -2.16 -37.04 -10.81
C ALA A 42 -2.80 -35.92 -11.66
N GLU A 43 -3.50 -34.98 -11.04
CA GLU A 43 -4.06 -33.81 -11.74
C GLU A 43 -2.98 -32.78 -12.09
N PHE A 44 -1.96 -32.62 -11.24
CA PHE A 44 -0.79 -31.80 -11.55
C PHE A 44 -0.09 -32.27 -12.83
N ALA A 45 0.06 -33.58 -13.00
CA ALA A 45 0.60 -34.16 -14.24
C ALA A 45 -0.25 -33.81 -15.48
N LYS A 46 -1.58 -33.79 -15.35
CA LYS A 46 -2.49 -33.35 -16.45
C LYS A 46 -2.34 -31.87 -16.79
N LEU A 47 -1.97 -31.06 -15.81
CA LEU A 47 -1.75 -29.62 -15.95
C LEU A 47 -0.30 -29.27 -16.34
N ASN A 48 0.57 -30.27 -16.51
CA ASN A 48 2.01 -30.12 -16.76
C ASN A 48 2.73 -29.32 -15.66
N GLU A 49 2.29 -29.47 -14.40
CA GLU A 49 2.83 -28.74 -13.26
C GLU A 49 3.50 -29.70 -12.27
N CYS A 50 4.51 -29.22 -11.56
CA CYS A 50 5.25 -30.03 -10.58
C CYS A 50 4.54 -30.02 -9.22
N PRO A 51 4.23 -31.19 -8.61
CA PRO A 51 3.65 -31.24 -7.26
C PRO A 51 4.55 -30.63 -6.18
N LEU A 52 5.87 -30.69 -6.36
CA LEU A 52 6.89 -30.23 -5.39
C LEU A 52 7.24 -28.74 -5.49
N ASP A 53 6.72 -28.02 -6.49
CA ASP A 53 6.90 -26.57 -6.58
C ASP A 53 6.33 -25.87 -5.33
N PRO A 54 7.07 -25.01 -4.62
CA PRO A 54 6.52 -24.31 -3.46
C PRO A 54 5.37 -23.35 -3.80
N GLY A 55 5.30 -22.80 -5.03
CA GLY A 55 4.41 -21.70 -5.37
C GLY A 55 4.76 -20.40 -4.61
N GLY A 56 3.78 -19.51 -4.43
CA GLY A 56 4.01 -18.26 -3.69
C GLY A 56 4.64 -17.12 -4.51
N TYR A 57 4.75 -17.30 -5.82
CA TYR A 57 5.26 -16.31 -6.76
C TYR A 57 4.20 -15.93 -7.80
N PHE A 58 4.45 -14.86 -8.54
CA PHE A 58 3.63 -14.37 -9.63
C PHE A 58 4.29 -14.73 -10.96
N ILE A 59 3.50 -15.07 -11.96
CA ILE A 59 3.96 -15.14 -13.35
C ILE A 59 3.55 -13.82 -13.98
N VAL A 60 4.48 -13.05 -14.52
CA VAL A 60 4.19 -11.76 -15.17
C VAL A 60 4.97 -11.70 -16.47
N LYS A 61 4.27 -11.56 -17.61
CA LYS A 61 4.88 -11.58 -18.96
C LYS A 61 5.79 -12.80 -19.19
N GLY A 62 5.39 -13.96 -18.69
CA GLY A 62 6.14 -15.21 -18.79
C GLY A 62 7.33 -15.35 -17.84
N VAL A 63 7.53 -14.41 -16.92
CA VAL A 63 8.64 -14.42 -15.95
C VAL A 63 8.11 -14.59 -14.53
N GLU A 64 8.77 -15.46 -13.76
CA GLU A 64 8.48 -15.65 -12.33
C GLU A 64 8.99 -14.47 -11.50
N LYS A 65 8.13 -13.93 -10.63
CA LYS A 65 8.40 -12.77 -9.80
C LYS A 65 7.98 -13.06 -8.37
N VAL A 66 8.94 -12.98 -7.45
CA VAL A 66 8.72 -13.11 -6.01
C VAL A 66 8.74 -11.71 -5.40
N ILE A 67 7.72 -11.39 -4.60
CA ILE A 67 7.74 -10.18 -3.77
C ILE A 67 8.47 -10.53 -2.48
N LEU A 68 9.60 -9.89 -2.25
CA LEU A 68 10.39 -10.10 -1.03
C LEU A 68 9.69 -9.51 0.18
N ILE A 69 9.87 -10.16 1.32
CA ILE A 69 9.40 -9.67 2.61
C ILE A 69 10.24 -8.45 2.99
N GLN A 70 9.58 -7.39 3.45
CA GLN A 70 10.24 -6.17 3.89
C GLN A 70 10.15 -6.04 5.40
N GLU A 71 11.26 -5.73 6.04
CA GLU A 71 11.27 -5.38 7.46
C GLU A 71 11.00 -3.89 7.61
N GLN A 72 10.03 -3.55 8.45
CA GLN A 72 9.64 -2.18 8.76
C GLN A 72 9.61 -1.98 10.28
N LEU A 73 9.87 -0.77 10.75
CA LEU A 73 9.67 -0.45 12.16
C LEU A 73 8.16 -0.44 12.50
N SER A 74 7.83 -0.89 13.70
CA SER A 74 6.46 -0.90 14.21
C SER A 74 5.95 0.53 14.30
N LYS A 75 4.93 0.82 13.48
CA LYS A 75 4.19 2.08 13.50
C LYS A 75 3.55 2.28 14.88
N ASN A 76 3.28 3.54 15.24
CA ASN A 76 2.57 3.95 16.46
C ASN A 76 3.24 3.54 17.79
N ARG A 77 4.54 3.24 17.78
CA ARG A 77 5.34 2.99 18.98
C ARG A 77 6.20 4.20 19.30
N ILE A 78 6.19 4.64 20.56
CA ILE A 78 7.12 5.67 21.04
C ILE A 78 8.49 5.01 21.21
N ILE A 79 9.47 5.48 20.45
CA ILE A 79 10.87 5.06 20.52
C ILE A 79 11.68 6.24 21.06
N VAL A 80 12.50 6.00 22.08
CA VAL A 80 13.41 7.00 22.64
C VAL A 80 14.84 6.59 22.31
N GLU A 81 15.52 7.39 21.51
CA GLU A 81 16.89 7.13 21.08
C GLU A 81 17.80 8.32 21.37
N ALA A 82 19.09 8.04 21.58
CA ALA A 82 20.10 9.08 21.64
C ALA A 82 20.52 9.46 20.22
N ASP A 83 20.54 10.75 19.94
CA ASP A 83 20.92 11.28 18.62
C ASP A 83 22.09 12.27 18.74
N ARG A 84 22.85 12.42 17.65
CA ARG A 84 23.92 13.42 17.56
C ARG A 84 23.31 14.81 17.48
N LYS A 85 23.99 15.82 18.04
CA LYS A 85 23.52 17.22 18.05
C LYS A 85 23.12 17.65 16.63
N GLY A 86 21.86 18.06 16.46
CA GLY A 86 21.31 18.60 15.20
C GLY A 86 20.61 17.60 14.27
N ALA A 87 20.71 16.29 14.48
CA ALA A 87 20.05 15.31 13.61
C ALA A 87 18.52 15.28 13.79
N ALA A 88 18.00 15.45 15.02
CA ALA A 88 16.57 15.64 15.25
C ALA A 88 15.98 16.87 14.52
N LEU A 89 16.71 18.01 14.51
CA LEU A 89 16.29 19.21 13.77
C LEU A 89 16.29 18.97 12.26
N LYS A 90 17.28 18.23 11.75
CA LYS A 90 17.34 17.81 10.34
C LYS A 90 16.18 16.87 9.97
N TYR A 91 15.83 15.93 10.85
CA TYR A 91 14.69 15.02 10.67
C TYR A 91 13.37 15.79 10.59
N ILE A 92 13.14 16.72 11.53
CA ILE A 92 11.98 17.61 11.51
C ILE A 92 11.97 18.46 10.23
N GLY A 93 13.10 19.08 9.86
CA GLY A 93 13.22 19.89 8.64
C GLY A 93 12.83 19.14 7.37
N ASN A 94 13.22 17.86 7.25
CA ASN A 94 12.85 17.00 6.13
C ASN A 94 11.34 16.66 6.09
N LYS A 95 10.71 16.49 7.26
CA LYS A 95 9.28 16.15 7.39
C LYS A 95 8.35 17.37 7.37
N VAL A 96 8.85 18.57 7.68
CA VAL A 96 8.11 19.84 7.68
C VAL A 96 7.84 20.36 6.26
N ARG A 97 8.29 19.67 5.22
CA ARG A 97 7.96 20.00 3.83
C ARG A 97 6.44 19.98 3.68
N ARG A 98 5.82 21.18 3.76
CA ARG A 98 4.38 21.35 3.57
C ARG A 98 4.04 20.70 2.25
N GLN A 99 3.23 19.65 2.30
CA GLN A 99 2.46 19.24 1.16
C GLN A 99 1.61 20.47 0.82
N ARG A 100 2.04 21.26 -0.18
CA ARG A 100 1.15 22.22 -0.82
C ARG A 100 -0.02 21.37 -1.28
N MET A 101 -1.14 21.43 -0.56
CA MET A 101 -2.35 20.76 -0.99
C MET A 101 -2.63 21.27 -2.40
N TRP A 102 -2.48 20.37 -3.35
CA TRP A 102 -2.80 20.60 -4.74
C TRP A 102 -4.33 20.62 -4.80
N GLY A 103 -4.91 21.79 -4.64
CA GLY A 103 -6.36 21.93 -4.59
C GLY A 103 -6.78 23.32 -4.15
N GLY A 104 -7.35 24.08 -5.09
CA GLY A 104 -8.00 25.36 -4.85
C GLY A 104 -9.29 25.21 -4.03
N GLY A 105 -9.15 24.74 -2.79
CA GLY A 105 -10.21 24.81 -1.80
C GLY A 105 -10.39 26.23 -1.28
N PRO A 106 -11.57 26.57 -0.73
CA PRO A 106 -11.79 27.86 -0.09
C PRO A 106 -10.74 28.10 1.00
N LYS A 107 -10.21 29.34 1.08
CA LYS A 107 -9.21 29.73 2.07
C LYS A 107 -9.82 29.56 3.47
N LYS A 108 -9.33 28.57 4.22
CA LYS A 108 -9.67 28.39 5.63
C LYS A 108 -9.03 29.50 6.47
N THR A 109 -9.64 29.83 7.59
CA THR A 109 -9.03 30.75 8.55
C THR A 109 -7.79 30.10 9.18
N LYS A 110 -6.83 30.91 9.65
CA LYS A 110 -5.62 30.39 10.34
C LYS A 110 -5.96 29.50 11.53
N ILE A 111 -7.07 29.80 12.23
CA ILE A 111 -7.53 29.04 13.39
C ILE A 111 -8.05 27.65 12.96
N GLU A 112 -8.84 27.60 11.89
CA GLU A 112 -9.34 26.33 11.34
C GLU A 112 -8.21 25.48 10.77
N GLU A 113 -7.25 26.10 10.07
CA GLU A 113 -6.04 25.41 9.58
C GLU A 113 -5.25 24.79 10.75
N ALA A 114 -5.04 25.53 11.84
CA ALA A 114 -4.36 25.03 13.02
C ALA A 114 -5.14 23.90 13.72
N ARG A 115 -6.47 24.04 13.85
CA ARG A 115 -7.34 23.00 14.44
C ARG A 115 -7.33 21.72 13.63
N GLU A 116 -7.41 21.84 12.30
CA GLU A 116 -7.36 20.70 11.39
C GLU A 116 -5.99 20.02 11.45
N LEU A 117 -4.89 20.76 11.45
CA LEU A 117 -3.54 20.22 11.56
C LEU A 117 -3.35 19.44 12.88
N LEU A 118 -3.81 19.98 14.01
CA LEU A 118 -3.79 19.30 15.30
C LEU A 118 -4.65 18.04 15.30
N ALA A 119 -5.75 18.01 14.55
CA ALA A 119 -6.65 16.86 14.48
C ALA A 119 -6.17 15.77 13.53
N SER A 120 -5.72 16.12 12.32
CA SER A 120 -5.51 15.21 11.20
C SER A 120 -4.05 14.94 10.84
N THR A 121 -3.11 15.74 11.33
CA THR A 121 -1.68 15.62 10.96
C THR A 121 -0.80 15.23 12.16
N ILE A 122 -0.98 15.88 13.32
CA ILE A 122 -0.20 15.55 14.51
C ILE A 122 -0.82 14.35 15.23
N LEU A 123 -0.03 13.29 15.48
CA LEU A 123 -0.45 12.06 16.17
C LEU A 123 -1.76 11.48 15.60
N THR A 124 -1.78 11.24 14.29
CA THR A 124 -2.99 10.83 13.54
C THR A 124 -3.59 9.51 14.03
N HIS A 125 -2.78 8.64 14.63
CA HIS A 125 -3.22 7.37 15.21
C HIS A 125 -3.98 7.53 16.54
N VAL A 126 -3.92 8.70 17.18
CA VAL A 126 -4.68 9.00 18.40
C VAL A 126 -5.99 9.67 18.00
N PRO A 127 -7.15 9.02 18.21
CA PRO A 127 -8.42 9.53 17.74
C PRO A 127 -8.84 10.80 18.49
N VAL A 128 -9.48 11.71 17.75
CA VAL A 128 -10.08 12.95 18.28
C VAL A 128 -11.56 12.91 17.94
N LYS A 129 -12.41 12.90 18.96
CA LYS A 129 -13.86 13.01 18.79
C LYS A 129 -14.27 14.46 19.10
N GLU A 130 -15.00 15.10 18.19
CA GLU A 130 -15.55 16.46 18.41
C GLU A 130 -14.50 17.49 18.85
N PHE A 131 -13.30 17.45 18.27
CA PHE A 131 -12.17 18.30 18.67
C PHE A 131 -11.77 18.19 20.15
N ASN A 132 -12.10 17.08 20.83
CA ASN A 132 -11.58 16.77 22.16
C ASN A 132 -10.17 16.17 22.05
N PHE A 133 -9.17 16.98 22.39
CA PHE A 133 -7.76 16.61 22.31
C PHE A 133 -7.20 15.93 23.56
N ARG A 134 -8.02 15.61 24.57
CA ARG A 134 -7.55 15.07 25.86
C ARG A 134 -6.66 13.84 25.70
N ALA A 135 -7.02 12.91 24.83
CA ALA A 135 -6.23 11.71 24.55
C ALA A 135 -4.85 12.05 23.93
N LYS A 136 -4.81 13.00 22.99
CA LYS A 136 -3.54 13.50 22.42
C LYS A 136 -2.68 14.20 23.47
N CYS A 137 -3.27 15.02 24.33
CA CYS A 137 -2.54 15.68 25.41
C CYS A 137 -1.86 14.65 26.34
N ILE A 138 -2.58 13.60 26.74
CA ILE A 138 -2.03 12.52 27.57
C ILE A 138 -0.92 11.79 26.82
N TYR A 139 -1.13 11.45 25.55
CA TYR A 139 -0.13 10.75 24.74
C TYR A 139 1.16 11.57 24.61
N THR A 140 1.06 12.86 24.29
CA THR A 140 2.20 13.79 24.24
C THR A 140 2.88 13.92 25.60
N ALA A 141 2.12 14.01 26.70
CA ALA A 141 2.69 14.06 28.04
C ALA A 141 3.51 12.80 28.37
N VAL A 142 3.04 11.61 27.96
CA VAL A 142 3.79 10.36 28.09
C VAL A 142 5.07 10.38 27.24
N MET A 143 5.01 10.87 26.00
CA MET A 143 6.20 11.03 25.14
C MET A 143 7.25 11.92 25.81
N VAL A 144 6.85 13.10 26.30
CA VAL A 144 7.74 14.04 26.99
C VAL A 144 8.33 13.41 28.25
N ARG A 145 7.50 12.76 29.08
CA ARG A 145 7.96 12.08 30.29
C ARG A 145 9.00 11.00 29.97
N ARG A 146 8.79 10.19 28.91
CA ARG A 146 9.74 9.16 28.50
C ARG A 146 11.08 9.74 28.07
N VAL A 147 11.08 10.88 27.37
CA VAL A 147 12.32 11.58 27.00
C VAL A 147 13.05 12.11 28.23
N ILE A 148 12.35 12.74 29.18
CA ILE A 148 12.95 13.26 30.42
C ILE A 148 13.58 12.13 31.24
N LEU A 149 12.88 11.00 31.39
CA LEU A 149 13.42 9.85 32.12
C LEU A 149 14.66 9.26 31.43
N ALA A 150 14.67 9.22 30.10
CA ALA A 150 15.84 8.74 29.35
C ALA A 150 17.05 9.66 29.48
N GLN A 151 16.86 10.97 29.72
CA GLN A 151 17.96 11.89 30.02
C GLN A 151 18.56 11.66 31.41
N GLY A 152 17.76 11.24 32.39
CA GLY A 152 18.24 10.95 33.75
C GLY A 152 18.98 9.61 33.84
N ASP A 153 18.35 8.54 33.37
CA ASP A 153 18.87 7.17 33.55
C ASP A 153 19.62 6.62 32.32
N ASN A 154 19.84 7.44 31.28
CA ASN A 154 20.39 7.02 29.97
C ASN A 154 19.68 5.79 29.35
N LYS A 155 18.42 5.57 29.72
CA LYS A 155 17.64 4.41 29.27
C LYS A 155 17.03 4.68 27.90
N VAL A 156 17.81 4.43 26.86
CA VAL A 156 17.39 4.46 25.46
C VAL A 156 16.80 3.12 25.03
N ASP A 157 15.84 3.15 24.10
CA ASP A 157 15.26 1.96 23.49
C ASP A 157 16.25 1.37 22.46
N ASP A 158 16.33 0.04 22.41
CA ASP A 158 17.09 -0.67 21.37
C ASP A 158 16.31 -0.68 20.04
N ARG A 159 16.92 -0.10 19.00
CA ARG A 159 16.34 -0.01 17.66
C ARG A 159 16.35 -1.37 16.94
N ASP A 160 17.33 -2.22 17.23
CA ASP A 160 17.51 -3.51 16.56
C ASP A 160 16.67 -4.63 17.18
N TYR A 161 16.03 -4.36 18.31
CA TYR A 161 15.11 -5.28 18.96
C TYR A 161 13.97 -5.72 18.02
N TYR A 162 13.95 -7.00 17.66
CA TYR A 162 12.96 -7.57 16.72
C TYR A 162 11.50 -7.40 17.15
N GLY A 163 11.19 -7.22 18.44
CA GLY A 163 9.83 -6.90 18.87
C GLY A 163 9.31 -5.55 18.38
N ASN A 164 10.23 -4.64 18.02
CA ASN A 164 9.93 -3.34 17.40
C ASN A 164 9.81 -3.43 15.88
N LYS A 165 10.14 -4.57 15.27
CA LYS A 165 10.11 -4.78 13.82
C LYS A 165 8.80 -5.45 13.41
N ARG A 166 8.36 -5.18 12.19
CA ARG A 166 7.16 -5.74 11.55
C ARG A 166 7.53 -6.17 10.15
N LEU A 167 7.03 -7.33 9.74
CA LEU A 167 7.28 -7.88 8.42
C LEU A 167 6.12 -7.49 7.51
N GLU A 168 6.42 -6.73 6.47
CA GLU A 168 5.51 -6.45 5.39
C GLU A 168 5.59 -7.55 4.33
N LEU A 169 4.48 -8.26 4.15
CA LEU A 169 4.33 -9.38 3.22
C LEU A 169 3.75 -8.91 1.89
N ALA A 170 3.82 -9.76 0.86
CA ALA A 170 3.26 -9.49 -0.47
C ALA A 170 1.82 -8.95 -0.45
N GLY A 171 0.97 -9.48 0.43
CA GLY A 171 -0.44 -9.05 0.54
C GLY A 171 -0.60 -7.58 0.96
N GLN A 172 0.22 -7.08 1.89
CA GLN A 172 0.15 -5.69 2.35
C GLN A 172 0.64 -4.73 1.26
N LEU A 173 1.74 -5.07 0.59
CA LEU A 173 2.28 -4.29 -0.53
C LEU A 173 1.29 -4.21 -1.70
N LEU A 174 0.66 -5.35 -2.05
CA LEU A 174 -0.36 -5.38 -3.10
C LEU A 174 -1.64 -4.64 -2.69
N SER A 175 -2.02 -4.66 -1.41
CA SER A 175 -3.17 -3.90 -0.91
C SER A 175 -2.95 -2.39 -1.06
N LEU A 176 -1.78 -1.88 -0.70
CA LEU A 176 -1.43 -0.46 -0.86
C LEU A 176 -1.41 -0.07 -2.33
N LEU A 177 -0.78 -0.87 -3.19
CA LEU A 177 -0.75 -0.63 -4.62
C LEU A 177 -2.16 -0.63 -5.23
N PHE A 178 -3.01 -1.59 -4.85
CA PHE A 178 -4.38 -1.65 -5.33
C PHE A 178 -5.19 -0.44 -4.87
N GLU A 179 -5.05 -0.01 -3.62
CA GLU A 179 -5.72 1.18 -3.09
C GLU A 179 -5.36 2.43 -3.92
N ASP A 180 -4.09 2.62 -4.23
CA ASP A 180 -3.61 3.74 -5.05
C ASP A 180 -4.15 3.70 -6.48
N LEU A 181 -4.11 2.52 -7.13
CA LEU A 181 -4.64 2.34 -8.48
C LEU A 181 -6.17 2.54 -8.51
N PHE A 182 -6.89 2.05 -7.50
CA PHE A 182 -8.33 2.18 -7.40
C PHE A 182 -8.76 3.64 -7.14
N LYS A 183 -8.04 4.37 -6.30
CA LYS A 183 -8.25 5.82 -6.09
C LYS A 183 -8.00 6.61 -7.38
N LYS A 184 -6.93 6.29 -8.12
CA LYS A 184 -6.64 6.91 -9.42
C LYS A 184 -7.75 6.63 -10.43
N PHE A 185 -8.19 5.38 -10.53
CA PHE A 185 -9.31 4.96 -11.35
C PHE A 185 -10.58 5.76 -11.02
N ASN A 186 -10.97 5.85 -9.74
CA ASN A 186 -12.13 6.63 -9.30
C ASN A 186 -11.99 8.13 -9.60
N SER A 187 -10.79 8.69 -9.42
CA SER A 187 -10.50 10.09 -9.74
C SER A 187 -10.65 10.38 -11.24
N GLU A 188 -10.20 9.48 -12.10
CA GLU A 188 -10.40 9.60 -13.54
C GLU A 188 -11.87 9.46 -13.94
N MET A 189 -12.59 8.49 -13.38
CA MET A 189 -14.03 8.34 -13.61
C MET A 189 -14.80 9.60 -13.20
N LYS A 190 -14.45 10.19 -12.05
CA LYS A 190 -15.01 11.48 -11.61
C LYS A 190 -14.73 12.60 -12.62
N LYS A 191 -13.49 12.73 -13.11
CA LYS A 191 -13.14 13.74 -14.11
C LYS A 191 -13.96 13.60 -15.40
N ILE A 192 -14.19 12.38 -15.86
CA ILE A 192 -15.01 12.12 -17.05
C ILE A 192 -16.46 12.52 -16.78
N ALA A 193 -17.03 12.13 -15.63
CA ALA A 193 -18.39 12.48 -15.24
C ALA A 193 -18.56 14.02 -15.15
N ASP A 194 -17.64 14.71 -14.48
CA ASP A 194 -17.64 16.17 -14.33
C ASP A 194 -17.58 16.91 -15.68
N GLN A 195 -16.99 16.32 -16.72
CA GLN A 195 -16.93 16.89 -18.07
C GLN A 195 -18.16 16.60 -18.93
N VAL A 196 -18.83 15.47 -18.70
CA VAL A 196 -19.92 14.97 -19.56
C VAL A 196 -21.29 15.38 -19.03
N ILE A 197 -21.51 15.31 -17.71
CA ILE A 197 -22.80 15.60 -17.07
C ILE A 197 -23.29 17.04 -17.31
N PRO A 198 -22.45 18.09 -17.25
CA PRO A 198 -22.93 19.47 -17.48
C PRO A 198 -23.38 19.74 -18.92
N LYS A 199 -23.01 18.88 -19.88
CA LYS A 199 -23.38 19.04 -21.28
C LYS A 199 -24.76 18.41 -21.49
N GLN A 200 -25.77 19.19 -21.84
CA GLN A 200 -27.09 18.67 -22.19
C GLN A 200 -26.96 17.70 -23.39
N ARG A 201 -27.18 16.42 -23.13
CA ARG A 201 -27.21 15.34 -24.11
C ARG A 201 -28.50 14.55 -23.90
N ALA A 202 -29.11 14.09 -25.00
CA ALA A 202 -30.32 13.27 -24.95
C ALA A 202 -30.10 11.90 -24.29
N ALA A 203 -28.86 11.38 -24.35
CA ALA A 203 -28.48 10.12 -23.72
C ALA A 203 -27.97 10.34 -22.29
N GLN A 204 -28.45 9.53 -21.34
CA GLN A 204 -27.95 9.52 -19.97
C GLN A 204 -26.47 9.08 -19.92
N PHE A 205 -25.74 9.59 -18.93
CA PHE A 205 -24.35 9.21 -18.70
C PHE A 205 -24.25 7.75 -18.27
N ASP A 206 -23.60 6.93 -19.09
CA ASP A 206 -23.34 5.52 -18.82
C ASP A 206 -21.90 5.34 -18.36
N VAL A 207 -21.74 4.96 -17.10
CA VAL A 207 -20.45 4.72 -16.44
C VAL A 207 -19.71 3.55 -17.08
N VAL A 208 -20.42 2.50 -17.48
CA VAL A 208 -19.83 1.25 -17.97
C VAL A 208 -19.03 1.50 -19.25
N LYS A 209 -19.51 2.41 -20.11
CA LYS A 209 -18.81 2.82 -21.35
C LYS A 209 -17.48 3.53 -21.10
N HIS A 210 -17.30 4.12 -19.93
CA HIS A 210 -16.10 4.88 -19.59
C HIS A 210 -15.16 4.09 -18.67
N MET A 211 -15.55 2.87 -18.28
CA MET A 211 -14.80 2.01 -17.38
C MET A 211 -13.59 1.39 -18.09
N ARG A 212 -12.39 1.97 -17.89
CA ARG A 212 -11.14 1.39 -18.42
C ARG A 212 -10.69 0.21 -17.56
N GLN A 213 -11.03 -1.01 -17.97
CA GLN A 213 -10.71 -2.25 -17.27
C GLN A 213 -9.19 -2.51 -17.16
N ASP A 214 -8.40 -1.96 -18.08
CA ASP A 214 -6.95 -2.23 -18.16
C ASP A 214 -6.11 -1.42 -17.18
N GLN A 215 -6.63 -0.35 -16.57
CA GLN A 215 -5.82 0.53 -15.71
C GLN A 215 -5.24 -0.20 -14.51
N ILE A 216 -6.11 -0.92 -13.80
CA ILE A 216 -5.72 -1.66 -12.60
C ILE A 216 -4.80 -2.82 -13.00
N THR A 217 -5.19 -3.58 -14.02
CA THR A 217 -4.43 -4.70 -14.58
C THR A 217 -3.01 -4.28 -14.95
N ASN A 218 -2.85 -3.25 -15.78
CA ASN A 218 -1.55 -2.78 -16.23
C ASN A 218 -0.73 -2.18 -15.08
N GLY A 219 -1.37 -1.46 -14.15
CA GLY A 219 -0.71 -0.93 -12.96
C GLY A 219 -0.11 -2.03 -12.09
N MET A 220 -0.87 -3.10 -11.83
CA MET A 220 -0.41 -4.25 -11.05
C MET A 220 0.70 -5.03 -11.76
N VAL A 221 0.51 -5.34 -13.05
CA VAL A 221 1.50 -6.04 -13.88
C VAL A 221 2.82 -5.27 -13.95
N ASN A 222 2.77 -3.96 -14.15
CA ASN A 222 3.98 -3.14 -14.24
C ASN A 222 4.71 -3.10 -12.90
N ALA A 223 4.01 -2.85 -11.79
CA ALA A 223 4.64 -2.79 -10.47
C ALA A 223 5.28 -4.12 -10.04
N ILE A 224 4.65 -5.27 -10.34
CA ILE A 224 5.25 -6.58 -10.04
C ILE A 224 6.44 -6.87 -10.97
N SER A 225 6.38 -6.41 -12.22
CA SER A 225 7.44 -6.61 -13.21
C SER A 225 8.70 -5.80 -12.90
N THR A 226 8.56 -4.50 -12.61
CA THR A 226 9.66 -3.57 -12.34
C THR A 226 10.12 -3.56 -10.89
N GLY A 227 9.33 -4.15 -9.99
CA GLY A 227 9.45 -3.98 -8.56
C GLY A 227 8.57 -2.83 -8.07
N PRO A 228 8.03 -2.91 -6.84
CA PRO A 228 7.25 -1.82 -6.25
C PRO A 228 8.12 -0.55 -6.18
N PRO A 229 7.57 0.64 -6.53
CA PRO A 229 8.33 1.89 -6.50
C PRO A 229 8.91 2.15 -5.11
N GLU A 230 10.11 2.73 -5.04
CA GLU A 230 10.82 3.07 -3.78
C GLU A 230 9.96 3.88 -2.79
N THR A 231 8.94 4.59 -3.27
CA THR A 231 7.98 5.33 -2.44
C THR A 231 7.11 4.44 -1.54
N LEU A 232 7.01 3.14 -1.84
CA LEU A 232 6.35 2.15 -0.97
C LEU A 232 7.32 1.51 0.05
N GLN A 233 8.61 1.80 -0.05
CA GLN A 233 9.66 1.27 0.82
C GLN A 233 10.06 2.25 1.94
N GLN A 234 9.37 3.38 2.09
CA GLN A 234 9.68 4.48 3.02
C GLN A 234 8.61 4.71 4.10
#